data_AF-A0A2S2N762-F1
#
_entry.id   AF-A0A2S2N762-F1
#
_cell.length_a   1.000
_cell.length_b   1.000
_cell.length_c   1.000
_cell.angle_alpha   90.00
_cell.angle_beta   90.00
_cell.angle_gamma   90.00
#
_symmetry.space_group_name_H-M   'P 1'
#
loop_
_entity.id
_entity.type
_entity.pdbx_description
1 polymer ?
#
loop_
_entity_poly.entity_id
_entity_poly.type
_entity_poly.pdbx_seq_one_letter_code
_entity_poly.pdbx_strand_id
1 'polypeptide(L)'
;LNFLAPSNPDLGSNALGTAAFCLFMDQCFDSVNAATRNAMDGKILRSAVTSSSSHITFWNTAIEVFKSMRFVHLNKQTNITEVSTPPCVKNWIVTLRGFKYVWPKLQKIGF
;
A
#
# COMPACT_ATOMS: atom_id res chain seq x y z
N LEU A 1 -7.37 -7.87 -4.67
CA LEU A 1 -7.08 -6.83 -5.69
C LEU A 1 -7.26 -7.49 -7.05
N ASN A 2 -8.39 -7.24 -7.72
CA ASN A 2 -8.60 -7.73 -9.09
C ASN A 2 -7.89 -6.76 -10.04
N PHE A 3 -6.87 -7.24 -10.73
CA PHE A 3 -6.16 -6.50 -11.77
C PHE A 3 -6.93 -6.65 -13.08
N LEU A 4 -7.53 -5.55 -13.54
CA LEU A 4 -8.02 -5.40 -14.91
C LEU A 4 -6.96 -4.61 -15.70
N ALA A 5 -5.74 -5.14 -15.77
CA ALA A 5 -4.92 -4.81 -16.92
C ALA A 5 -5.51 -5.61 -18.09
N PRO A 6 -5.81 -5.00 -19.25
CA PRO A 6 -6.16 -5.77 -20.43
C PRO A 6 -5.07 -6.83 -20.62
N SER A 7 -5.46 -8.08 -20.83
CA SER A 7 -4.54 -9.17 -21.12
C SER A 7 -3.80 -8.83 -22.41
N ASN A 8 -2.70 -8.11 -22.29
CA ASN A 8 -1.80 -7.85 -23.40
C ASN A 8 -0.89 -9.09 -23.49
N PRO A 9 -1.01 -9.90 -24.56
CA PRO A 9 -0.21 -11.11 -24.71
C PRO A 9 1.30 -10.84 -24.73
N ASP A 10 1.74 -9.59 -24.95
CA ASP A 10 3.15 -9.18 -24.92
C ASP A 10 3.69 -8.87 -23.51
N LEU A 11 2.84 -8.76 -22.48
CA LEU A 11 3.28 -8.50 -21.10
C LEU A 11 3.43 -9.81 -20.33
N GLY A 12 4.68 -10.26 -20.15
CA GLY A 12 5.00 -11.45 -19.34
C GLY A 12 4.59 -11.31 -17.86
N SER A 13 4.57 -12.43 -17.12
CA SER A 13 4.12 -12.49 -15.71
C SER A 13 4.79 -11.46 -14.77
N ASN A 14 6.05 -11.12 -15.03
CA ASN A 14 6.78 -10.09 -14.28
C ASN A 14 6.17 -8.70 -14.42
N ALA A 15 5.58 -8.37 -15.57
CA ALA A 15 4.92 -7.09 -15.78
C ALA A 15 3.64 -6.96 -14.96
N LEU A 16 2.87 -8.05 -14.84
CA LEU A 16 1.67 -8.06 -13.99
C LEU A 16 2.02 -7.88 -12.51
N GLY A 17 3.05 -8.58 -12.02
CA GLY A 17 3.53 -8.42 -10.65
C GLY A 17 4.02 -7.00 -10.35
N THR A 18 4.76 -6.41 -11.30
CA THR A 18 5.26 -5.02 -11.18
C THR A 18 4.11 -4.02 -11.18
N ALA A 19 3.18 -4.12 -12.14
CA ALA A 19 2.00 -3.26 -12.19
C ALA A 19 1.19 -3.35 -10.89
N ALA A 20 1.10 -4.56 -10.33
CA ALA A 20 0.39 -4.77 -9.09
C ALA A 20 1.03 -4.12 -7.88
N PHE A 21 2.35 -4.25 -7.77
CA PHE A 21 3.11 -3.59 -6.74
C PHE A 21 3.06 -2.05 -6.89
N CYS A 22 3.21 -1.52 -8.10
CA CYS A 22 3.13 -0.09 -8.38
C CYS A 22 1.77 0.48 -7.97
N LEU A 23 0.67 -0.16 -8.36
CA LEU A 23 -0.68 0.29 -7.98
C LEU A 23 -0.89 0.24 -6.47
N PHE A 24 -0.41 -0.82 -5.80
CA PHE A 24 -0.50 -0.93 -4.35
C PHE A 24 0.25 0.20 -3.64
N MET A 25 1.47 0.52 -4.07
CA MET A 25 2.27 1.59 -3.49
C MET A 25 1.67 2.98 -3.76
N ASP A 26 1.15 3.21 -4.97
CA ASP A 26 0.42 4.43 -5.34
C ASP A 26 -0.82 4.65 -4.45
N GLN A 27 -1.63 3.60 -4.23
CA GLN A 27 -2.76 3.64 -3.31
C GLN A 27 -2.33 3.87 -1.85
N CYS A 28 -1.23 3.26 -1.41
CA CYS A 28 -0.67 3.50 -0.08
C CYS A 28 -0.32 4.97 0.11
N PHE A 29 0.38 5.56 -0.86
CA PHE A 29 0.81 6.94 -0.81
C PHE A 29 -0.37 7.91 -0.84
N ASP A 30 -1.33 7.71 -1.75
CA ASP A 30 -2.56 8.49 -1.83
C ASP A 30 -3.29 8.50 -0.48
N SER A 31 -3.39 7.34 0.18
CA SER A 31 -4.12 7.18 1.45
C SER A 31 -3.55 7.92 2.65
N VAL A 32 -2.30 8.39 2.58
CA VAL A 32 -1.62 9.10 3.67
C VAL A 32 -1.15 10.50 3.28
N ASN A 33 -1.31 10.89 2.01
CA ASN A 33 -0.85 12.16 1.45
C ASN A 33 -1.92 12.81 0.55
N ALA A 34 -3.16 12.80 1.02
CA ALA A 34 -4.26 13.45 0.33
C ALA A 34 -4.07 14.97 0.29
N ALA A 35 -4.31 15.58 -0.87
CA ALA A 35 -4.27 17.03 -1.07
C ALA A 35 -5.65 17.67 -1.18
N THR A 36 -6.71 16.85 -1.24
CA THR A 36 -8.10 17.30 -1.44
C THR A 36 -9.00 16.74 -0.35
N ARG A 37 -10.09 17.45 -0.05
CA ARG A 37 -11.12 16.94 0.87
C ARG A 37 -11.93 15.81 0.24
N ASN A 38 -12.32 15.99 -1.02
CA ASN A 38 -13.14 15.04 -1.75
C ASN A 38 -12.27 14.15 -2.66
N ALA A 39 -12.74 12.93 -2.89
CA ALA A 39 -12.15 12.02 -3.86
C ALA A 39 -12.29 12.59 -5.27
N MET A 40 -11.25 12.36 -6.08
CA MET A 40 -11.30 12.53 -7.54
C MET A 40 -11.50 11.16 -8.19
N ASP A 41 -12.03 11.15 -9.42
CA ASP A 41 -12.28 9.91 -10.16
C ASP A 41 -11.01 9.04 -10.24
N GLY A 42 -11.16 7.76 -9.89
CA GLY A 42 -10.06 6.78 -9.85
C GLY A 42 -9.08 6.92 -8.68
N LYS A 43 -9.16 7.99 -7.88
CA LYS A 43 -8.21 8.32 -6.80
C LYS A 43 -8.91 8.49 -5.45
N ILE A 44 -9.70 7.47 -5.08
CA ILE A 44 -10.58 7.48 -3.90
C ILE A 44 -9.80 7.74 -2.60
N LEU A 45 -8.63 7.13 -2.45
CA LEU A 45 -7.79 7.27 -1.25
C LEU A 45 -7.02 8.58 -1.21
N ARG A 46 -6.95 9.35 -2.30
CA ARG A 46 -6.34 10.69 -2.31
C ARG A 46 -7.37 11.72 -1.86
N SER A 47 -7.99 11.50 -0.69
CA SER A 47 -9.02 12.36 -0.13
C SER A 47 -8.95 12.42 1.41
N ALA A 48 -9.72 13.31 2.03
CA ALA A 48 -9.76 13.35 3.48
C ALA A 48 -10.34 12.05 4.05
N VAL A 49 -9.82 11.63 5.19
CA VAL A 49 -10.37 10.50 5.93
C VAL A 49 -11.73 10.89 6.51
N THR A 50 -12.75 10.08 6.26
CA THR A 50 -14.08 10.22 6.84
C THR A 50 -14.57 8.88 7.37
N SER A 51 -15.62 8.90 8.21
CA SER A 51 -16.25 7.68 8.75
C SER A 51 -16.77 6.71 7.67
N SER A 52 -17.09 7.22 6.47
CA SER A 52 -17.57 6.42 5.33
C SER A 52 -16.48 6.12 4.29
N SER A 53 -15.30 6.73 4.41
CA SER A 53 -14.20 6.52 3.46
C SER A 53 -13.58 5.12 3.61
N SER A 54 -12.98 4.62 2.53
CA SER A 54 -12.36 3.29 2.50
C SER A 54 -10.99 3.20 3.18
N HIS A 55 -10.45 4.31 3.72
CA HIS A 55 -9.11 4.39 4.29
C HIS A 55 -8.82 3.33 5.35
N ILE A 56 -9.69 3.19 6.36
CA ILE A 56 -9.46 2.22 7.46
C ILE A 56 -9.39 0.79 6.93
N THR A 57 -10.32 0.41 6.06
CA THR A 57 -10.36 -0.92 5.43
C THR A 57 -9.13 -1.15 4.56
N PHE A 58 -8.72 -0.15 3.78
CA PHE A 58 -7.52 -0.22 2.97
C PHE A 58 -6.26 -0.37 3.84
N TRP A 59 -6.10 0.42 4.90
CA TRP A 59 -4.96 0.34 5.81
C TRP A 59 -4.85 -1.03 6.51
N ASN A 60 -5.98 -1.66 6.86
CA ASN A 60 -5.98 -3.04 7.38
C ASN A 60 -5.36 -4.01 6.38
N THR A 61 -5.83 -3.96 5.13
CA THR A 61 -5.31 -4.80 4.05
C THR A 61 -3.83 -4.51 3.77
N ALA A 62 -3.45 -3.24 3.66
CA ALA A 62 -2.08 -2.83 3.36
C ALA A 62 -1.09 -3.26 4.45
N ILE A 63 -1.47 -3.21 5.73
CA ILE A 63 -0.65 -3.72 6.83
C ILE A 63 -0.34 -5.22 6.64
N GLU A 64 -1.34 -6.03 6.28
CA GLU A 64 -1.12 -7.46 6.06
C GLU A 64 -0.27 -7.74 4.81
N VAL A 65 -0.43 -6.93 3.76
CA VAL A 65 0.44 -7.00 2.57
C VAL A 65 1.89 -6.66 2.95
N PHE A 66 2.16 -5.57 3.67
CA PHE A 66 3.52 -5.24 4.09
C PHE A 66 4.14 -6.29 5.02
N LYS A 67 3.34 -6.93 5.90
CA LYS A 67 3.82 -8.04 6.74
C LYS A 67 4.20 -9.28 5.93
N SER A 68 3.55 -9.52 4.80
CA SER A 68 3.82 -10.68 3.95
C SER A 68 5.02 -10.48 3.01
N MET A 69 5.46 -9.24 2.78
CA MET A 69 6.59 -8.95 1.91
C MET A 69 7.89 -9.62 2.38
N ARG A 70 8.59 -10.25 1.43
CA ARG A 70 9.90 -10.88 1.58
C ARG A 70 10.75 -10.47 0.38
N PHE A 71 12.02 -10.15 0.61
CA PHE A 71 12.96 -9.75 -0.41
C PHE A 71 13.99 -10.86 -0.54
N VAL A 72 13.99 -11.50 -1.71
CA VAL A 72 14.84 -12.65 -2.01
C VAL A 72 16.01 -12.15 -2.84
N HIS A 73 17.24 -12.35 -2.36
CA HIS A 73 18.44 -11.99 -3.11
C HIS A 73 19.41 -13.16 -3.18
N LEU A 74 19.94 -13.41 -4.38
CA LEU A 74 20.99 -14.39 -4.58
C LEU A 74 22.34 -13.74 -4.28
N ASN A 75 23.02 -14.25 -3.26
CA ASN A 75 24.41 -13.92 -3.01
C ASN A 75 25.27 -14.65 -4.06
N LYS A 76 25.79 -13.91 -5.05
CA LYS A 76 26.53 -14.51 -6.18
C LYS A 76 27.87 -15.13 -5.76
N GLN A 77 28.44 -14.68 -4.65
CA GLN A 77 29.72 -15.16 -4.14
C GLN A 77 29.56 -16.50 -3.41
N THR A 78 28.51 -16.64 -2.61
CA THR A 78 28.26 -17.87 -1.82
C THR A 78 27.28 -18.83 -2.51
N ASN A 79 26.62 -18.39 -3.58
CA ASN A 79 25.53 -19.09 -4.27
C ASN A 79 24.36 -19.46 -3.33
N ILE A 80 24.19 -18.70 -2.25
CA ILE A 80 23.11 -18.86 -1.27
C ILE A 80 22.03 -17.81 -1.54
N THR A 81 20.78 -18.24 -1.52
CA THR A 81 19.62 -17.35 -1.53
C THR A 81 19.32 -16.87 -0.12
N GLU A 82 19.39 -15.57 0.08
CA GLU A 82 19.07 -14.91 1.34
C GLU A 82 17.69 -14.26 1.26
N VAL A 83 16.99 -14.22 2.39
CA VAL A 83 15.68 -13.59 2.52
C VAL A 83 15.74 -12.49 3.56
N SER A 84 15.35 -11.29 3.17
CA SER A 84 15.36 -10.12 4.04
C SER A 84 14.06 -9.34 3.97
N THR A 85 13.90 -8.39 4.91
CA THR A 85 12.84 -7.38 4.87
C THR A 85 13.45 -6.03 5.18
N PRO A 86 13.51 -5.09 4.21
CA PRO A 86 14.04 -3.77 4.42
C PRO A 86 13.32 -3.02 5.55
N PRO A 87 14.02 -2.15 6.31
CA PRO A 87 13.39 -1.36 7.37
C PRO A 87 12.21 -0.50 6.88
N CYS A 88 12.26 0.01 5.65
CA CYS A 88 11.19 0.84 5.09
C CYS A 88 9.83 0.12 5.03
N VAL A 89 9.82 -1.20 4.81
CA VAL A 89 8.59 -2.01 4.83
C VAL A 89 7.99 -2.05 6.23
N LYS A 90 8.84 -2.19 7.26
CA LYS A 90 8.39 -2.13 8.66
C LYS A 90 7.87 -0.72 9.00
N ASN A 91 8.52 0.32 8.49
CA ASN A 91 8.10 1.70 8.73
C ASN A 91 6.72 2.00 8.12
N TRP A 92 6.38 1.45 6.95
CA TRP A 92 5.02 1.58 6.41
C TRP A 92 3.96 1.00 7.34
N ILE A 93 4.22 -0.15 7.97
CA ILE A 93 3.30 -0.73 8.97
C ILE A 93 3.11 0.22 10.16
N VAL A 94 4.20 0.83 10.65
CA VAL A 94 4.16 1.80 11.75
C VAL A 94 3.33 3.02 11.36
N THR A 95 3.58 3.59 10.18
CA THR A 95 2.82 4.74 9.65
C THR A 95 1.34 4.44 9.59
N LEU A 96 0.93 3.35 8.94
CA LEU A 96 -0.48 2.99 8.78
C LEU A 96 -1.17 2.74 10.12
N ARG A 97 -0.48 2.11 11.08
CA ARG A 97 -1.00 1.96 12.46
C ARG A 97 -1.15 3.31 13.17
N GLY A 98 -0.21 4.23 12.95
CA GLY A 98 -0.28 5.60 13.48
C GLY A 98 -1.51 6.34 12.99
N PHE A 99 -1.74 6.38 11.68
CA PHE A 99 -2.93 6.99 11.08
C PHE A 99 -4.23 6.38 11.63
N LYS A 100 -4.31 5.03 11.68
CA LYS A 100 -5.44 4.31 12.29
C LYS A 100 -5.67 4.69 13.76
N TYR A 101 -4.60 4.92 14.51
CA TYR A 101 -4.68 5.23 15.94
C TYR A 101 -5.12 6.69 16.18
N VAL A 102 -4.65 7.61 15.35
CA VAL A 102 -4.91 9.05 15.48
C VAL A 102 -6.31 9.41 14.98
N TRP A 103 -6.75 8.85 13.85
CA TRP A 103 -8.06 9.17 13.24
C TRP A 103 -9.25 9.16 14.23
N PRO A 104 -9.53 8.09 14.99
CA PRO A 104 -10.68 8.07 15.91
C PRO A 104 -10.55 9.07 17.06
N LYS A 105 -9.36 9.61 17.35
CA LYS A 105 -9.18 10.68 18.35
C LYS A 105 -9.51 12.03 17.74
N LEU A 106 -9.07 12.28 16.52
CA LEU A 106 -9.40 13.48 15.76
C LEU A 106 -10.92 13.59 15.56
N GLN A 107 -11.57 12.50 15.18
CA GLN A 107 -13.02 12.46 15.01
C GLN A 107 -13.78 12.82 16.31
N LYS A 108 -13.26 12.41 17.48
CA LYS A 108 -13.87 12.74 18.79
C LYS A 108 -13.80 14.22 19.14
N ILE A 109 -12.84 14.97 18.57
CA ILE A 109 -12.64 16.39 18.82
C ILE A 109 -13.13 17.27 17.64
N GLY A 110 -13.91 16.70 16.71
CA GLY A 110 -14.61 17.45 15.66
C GLY A 110 -13.83 17.67 14.36
N PHE A 111 -12.78 16.87 14.11
CA PHE A 111 -12.11 16.80 12.81
C PHE A 111 -12.74 15.74 11.90
#